data_AF-A0AAE5BTA4-F1
#
_entry.id   AF-A0AAE5BTA4-F1
#
_cell.length_a   1.000
_cell.length_b   1.000
_cell.length_c   1.000
_cell.angle_alpha   90.00
_cell.angle_beta   90.00
_cell.angle_gamma   90.00
#
_symmetry.space_group_name_H-M   'P 1'
#
loop_
_entity.id
_entity.type
_entity.pdbx_description
1 polymer ?
#
loop_
_entity_poly.entity_id
_entity_poly.type
_entity_poly.pdbx_seq_one_letter_code
_entity_poly.pdbx_strand_id
1 'polypeptide(L)'
;MYPGPAPLAPVPRPMLLPVGLTTLAFAGLVGLASGSLVPAYYPILLALGALAWTRRATFAARLSRALSALPLGLAMVAAGYLAVIFEETLAGLLHAMTEGAGPLRMLQAAGQFIAFNLFAFTGIILSLAFWHRKLAFGRWDLFLAAGGWGLFSEGSLFALLANPVAGALLILPNMAVYAVILWPLTLICPPEAQGTVQRPLALRLVLIWLTAFALSLPPIVAVSWLRATHGDWFPACAYIAC
;
A
#
# COMPACT_ATOMS: atom_id res chain seq x y z
N MET A 1 7.38 -15.90 -19.97
CA MET A 1 5.94 -15.70 -20.19
C MET A 1 5.23 -15.81 -18.85
N TYR A 2 4.28 -14.92 -18.58
CA TYR A 2 3.42 -14.97 -17.41
C TYR A 2 2.45 -16.17 -17.57
N PRO A 3 2.49 -17.19 -16.69
CA PRO A 3 1.51 -18.27 -16.74
C PRO A 3 0.13 -17.70 -16.38
N GLY A 4 -0.92 -18.15 -17.07
CA GLY A 4 -2.30 -17.68 -16.82
C GLY A 4 -2.72 -17.77 -15.35
N PRO A 5 -3.83 -17.10 -14.97
CA PRO A 5 -4.23 -16.98 -13.57
C PRO A 5 -4.47 -18.36 -12.95
N ALA A 6 -3.76 -18.66 -11.86
CA ALA A 6 -3.95 -19.89 -11.10
C ALA A 6 -5.31 -19.88 -10.36
N PRO A 7 -5.91 -21.07 -10.11
CA PRO A 7 -7.13 -21.17 -9.33
C PRO A 7 -6.95 -20.56 -7.93
N LEU A 8 -7.94 -19.76 -7.52
CA LEU A 8 -7.88 -19.01 -6.27
C LEU A 8 -8.33 -19.90 -5.11
N ALA A 9 -7.47 -20.04 -4.08
CA ALA A 9 -7.84 -20.71 -2.84
C ALA A 9 -9.08 -20.07 -2.17
N PRO A 10 -9.90 -20.86 -1.45
CA PRO A 10 -11.04 -20.34 -0.69
C PRO A 10 -10.59 -19.42 0.46
N VAL A 11 -11.44 -18.47 0.80
CA VAL A 11 -11.17 -17.40 1.77
C VAL A 11 -11.15 -17.96 3.19
N PRO A 12 -10.14 -17.67 4.02
CA PRO A 12 -10.32 -17.75 5.47
C PRO A 12 -11.30 -16.65 5.88
N ARG A 13 -12.57 -17.03 6.06
CA ARG A 13 -13.67 -16.15 6.50
C ARG A 13 -13.47 -15.42 7.84
N PRO A 14 -12.64 -15.87 8.83
CA PRO A 14 -12.67 -15.23 10.15
C PRO A 14 -11.93 -13.89 10.25
N MET A 15 -11.15 -13.45 9.25
CA MET A 15 -10.36 -12.20 9.36
C MET A 15 -11.10 -10.92 8.93
N LEU A 16 -12.15 -11.01 8.12
CA LEU A 16 -12.81 -9.82 7.56
C LEU A 16 -13.65 -9.05 8.60
N LEU A 17 -14.31 -9.77 9.50
CA LEU A 17 -15.15 -9.18 10.55
C LEU A 17 -14.33 -8.37 11.58
N PRO A 18 -13.25 -8.92 12.19
CA PRO A 18 -12.44 -8.14 13.15
C PRO A 18 -11.74 -6.94 12.50
N VAL A 19 -11.27 -7.06 11.25
CA VAL A 19 -10.67 -5.93 10.52
C VAL A 19 -11.69 -4.84 10.22
N GLY A 20 -12.89 -5.22 9.77
CA GLY A 20 -13.98 -4.26 9.52
C GLY A 20 -14.42 -3.52 10.78
N LEU A 21 -14.61 -4.24 11.88
CA LEU A 21 -15.03 -3.65 13.16
C LEU A 21 -13.97 -2.72 13.75
N THR A 22 -12.70 -3.13 13.76
CA THR A 22 -11.60 -2.28 14.27
C THR A 22 -11.41 -1.03 13.43
N THR A 23 -11.56 -1.13 12.10
CA THR A 23 -11.42 0.01 11.20
C THR A 23 -12.58 0.99 11.32
N LEU A 24 -13.82 0.51 11.41
CA LEU A 24 -14.99 1.37 11.62
C LEU A 24 -14.94 2.05 12.99
N ALA A 25 -14.53 1.32 14.04
CA ALA A 25 -14.35 1.89 15.37
C ALA A 25 -13.27 2.97 15.37
N PHE A 26 -12.12 2.73 14.73
CA PHE A 26 -11.05 3.70 14.60
C PHE A 26 -11.50 4.94 13.81
N ALA A 27 -12.07 4.74 12.62
CA ALA A 27 -12.53 5.84 11.76
C ALA A 27 -13.60 6.69 12.44
N GLY A 28 -14.54 6.06 13.16
CA GLY A 28 -15.54 6.75 13.96
C GLY A 28 -14.93 7.54 15.11
N LEU A 29 -14.08 6.91 15.93
CA LEU A 29 -13.46 7.56 17.09
C LEU A 29 -12.57 8.73 16.69
N VAL A 30 -11.71 8.56 15.68
CA VAL A 30 -10.78 9.61 15.25
C VAL A 30 -11.48 10.68 14.42
N GLY A 31 -12.42 10.29 13.55
CA GLY A 31 -13.20 11.25 12.76
C GLY A 31 -14.02 12.18 13.65
N LEU A 32 -14.70 11.64 14.67
CA LEU A 32 -15.46 12.45 15.63
C LEU A 32 -14.56 13.33 16.51
N ALA A 33 -13.39 12.83 16.94
CA ALA A 33 -12.48 13.58 17.79
C ALA A 33 -11.72 14.71 17.06
N SER A 34 -11.41 14.52 15.78
CA SER A 34 -10.60 15.46 14.99
C SER A 34 -11.41 16.41 14.11
N GLY A 35 -12.69 16.11 13.84
CA GLY A 35 -13.49 16.82 12.85
C GLY A 35 -12.99 16.64 11.41
N SER A 36 -12.07 15.71 11.18
CA SER A 36 -11.47 15.43 9.86
C SER A 36 -12.18 14.27 9.16
N LEU A 37 -12.30 14.35 7.83
CA LEU A 37 -12.76 13.24 7.00
C LEU A 37 -11.63 12.26 6.62
N VAL A 38 -10.37 12.60 6.92
CA VAL A 38 -9.21 11.73 6.61
C VAL A 38 -9.36 10.32 7.20
N PRO A 39 -9.87 10.12 8.43
CA PRO A 39 -10.11 8.77 8.94
C PRO A 39 -11.18 7.99 8.16
N ALA A 40 -12.09 8.66 7.44
CA ALA A 40 -13.12 8.02 6.61
C ALA A 40 -12.54 7.36 5.34
N TYR A 41 -11.32 7.71 4.95
CA TYR A 41 -10.60 7.02 3.87
C TYR A 41 -10.37 5.53 4.17
N TYR A 42 -10.08 5.16 5.42
CA TYR A 42 -9.82 3.77 5.83
C TYR A 42 -11.01 2.82 5.52
N PRO A 43 -12.25 3.10 5.97
CA PRO A 43 -13.40 2.26 5.62
C PRO A 43 -13.74 2.31 4.12
N ILE A 44 -13.51 3.43 3.43
CA ILE A 44 -13.69 3.51 1.97
C ILE A 44 -12.75 2.53 1.27
N LEU A 45 -11.44 2.55 1.59
CA LEU A 45 -10.47 1.64 1.01
C LEU A 45 -10.77 0.19 1.34
N LEU A 46 -11.15 -0.12 2.58
CA LEU A 46 -11.52 -1.49 2.92
C LEU A 46 -12.78 -1.96 2.18
N ALA A 47 -13.77 -1.09 2.00
CA ALA A 47 -14.96 -1.41 1.22
C ALA A 47 -14.62 -1.65 -0.26
N LEU A 48 -13.76 -0.81 -0.85
CA LEU A 48 -13.24 -0.99 -2.20
C LEU A 48 -12.41 -2.27 -2.31
N GLY A 49 -11.55 -2.55 -1.33
CA GLY A 49 -10.77 -3.79 -1.23
C GLY A 49 -11.67 -5.03 -1.14
N ALA A 50 -12.73 -4.98 -0.32
CA ALA A 50 -13.71 -6.06 -0.21
C ALA A 50 -14.47 -6.28 -1.52
N LEU A 51 -14.93 -5.19 -2.16
CA LEU A 51 -15.60 -5.26 -3.47
C LEU A 51 -14.66 -5.86 -4.51
N ALA A 52 -13.42 -5.39 -4.57
CA ALA A 52 -12.45 -5.87 -5.51
C ALA A 52 -12.09 -7.33 -5.24
N TRP A 53 -12.03 -7.74 -3.96
CA TRP A 53 -11.85 -9.12 -3.54
C TRP A 53 -13.00 -10.05 -3.97
N THR A 54 -14.25 -9.59 -3.93
CA THR A 54 -15.39 -10.39 -4.44
C THR A 54 -15.28 -10.63 -5.94
N ARG A 55 -14.71 -9.67 -6.67
CA ARG A 55 -14.50 -9.72 -8.12
C ARG A 55 -13.07 -10.13 -8.50
N ARG A 56 -12.30 -10.69 -7.56
CA ARG A 56 -10.86 -10.94 -7.71
C ARG A 56 -10.49 -11.81 -8.91
N ALA A 57 -11.32 -12.80 -9.26
CA ALA A 57 -11.06 -13.65 -10.42
C ALA A 57 -11.12 -12.83 -11.73
N THR A 58 -12.15 -11.98 -11.86
CA THR A 58 -12.31 -11.07 -13.00
C THR A 58 -11.20 -10.04 -13.06
N PHE A 59 -10.84 -9.44 -11.91
CA PHE A 59 -9.72 -8.49 -11.83
C PHE A 59 -8.39 -9.15 -12.19
N ALA A 60 -8.08 -10.32 -11.63
CA ALA A 60 -6.87 -11.07 -11.94
C ALA A 60 -6.79 -11.41 -13.43
N ALA A 61 -7.89 -11.87 -14.04
CA ALA A 61 -7.92 -12.19 -15.47
C ALA A 61 -7.68 -10.94 -16.34
N ARG A 62 -8.31 -9.81 -16.00
CA ARG A 62 -8.12 -8.54 -16.73
C ARG A 62 -6.72 -7.99 -16.57
N LEU A 63 -6.20 -7.96 -15.34
CA LEU A 63 -4.86 -7.46 -15.01
C LEU A 63 -3.77 -8.33 -15.67
N SER A 64 -3.91 -9.65 -15.58
CA SER A 64 -3.00 -10.61 -16.23
C SER A 64 -3.00 -10.44 -17.75
N ARG A 65 -4.17 -10.20 -18.36
CA ARG A 65 -4.28 -9.94 -19.80
C ARG A 65 -3.60 -8.62 -20.18
N ALA A 66 -3.89 -7.55 -19.44
CA ALA A 66 -3.31 -6.23 -19.68
C ALA A 66 -1.78 -6.22 -19.56
N LEU A 67 -1.24 -7.00 -18.63
CA LEU A 67 0.20 -7.07 -18.37
C LEU A 67 0.89 -8.30 -19.00
N SER A 68 0.19 -9.06 -19.84
CA SER A 68 0.67 -10.32 -20.40
C SER A 68 1.94 -10.20 -21.25
N ALA A 69 2.13 -9.03 -21.88
CA ALA A 69 3.31 -8.71 -22.67
C ALA A 69 4.56 -8.44 -21.82
N LEU A 70 4.41 -8.20 -20.52
CA LEU A 70 5.51 -7.81 -19.63
C LEU A 70 6.14 -9.03 -18.95
N PRO A 71 7.47 -9.02 -18.73
CA PRO A 71 8.11 -9.89 -17.75
C PRO A 71 7.47 -9.71 -16.36
N LEU A 72 7.36 -10.80 -15.59
CA LEU A 72 6.68 -10.80 -14.27
C LEU A 72 7.16 -9.68 -13.34
N GLY A 73 8.48 -9.44 -13.27
CA GLY A 73 9.03 -8.35 -12.46
C GLY A 73 8.54 -6.96 -12.90
N LEU A 74 8.48 -6.70 -14.22
CA LEU A 74 7.94 -5.43 -14.73
C LEU A 74 6.43 -5.33 -14.55
N ALA A 75 5.70 -6.43 -14.69
CA ALA A 75 4.27 -6.48 -14.39
C ALA A 75 3.99 -6.16 -12.91
N MET A 76 4.81 -6.68 -11.99
CA MET A 76 4.75 -6.34 -10.57
C MET A 76 5.05 -4.84 -10.35
N VAL A 77 6.13 -4.31 -10.93
CA VAL A 77 6.45 -2.88 -10.79
C VAL A 77 5.30 -2.00 -11.29
N ALA A 78 4.77 -2.29 -12.48
CA ALA A 78 3.64 -1.56 -13.05
C ALA A 78 2.40 -1.62 -12.16
N ALA A 79 2.04 -2.81 -11.65
CA ALA A 79 0.90 -2.97 -10.76
C ALA A 79 1.09 -2.27 -9.41
N GLY A 80 2.31 -2.27 -8.86
CA GLY A 80 2.65 -1.55 -7.64
C GLY A 80 2.46 -0.04 -7.82
N TYR A 81 2.95 0.54 -8.92
CA TYR A 81 2.76 1.96 -9.19
C TYR A 81 1.31 2.34 -9.49
N LEU A 82 0.57 1.50 -10.23
CA LEU A 82 -0.86 1.74 -10.45
C LEU A 82 -1.66 1.73 -9.14
N ALA A 83 -1.30 0.86 -8.20
CA ALA A 83 -1.89 0.83 -6.88
C ALA A 83 -1.63 2.13 -6.09
N VAL A 84 -0.37 2.59 -6.07
CA VAL A 84 0.00 3.86 -5.41
C VAL A 84 -0.74 5.03 -6.06
N ILE A 85 -0.71 5.14 -7.39
CA ILE A 85 -1.41 6.23 -8.09
C ILE A 85 -2.90 6.26 -7.72
N PHE A 86 -3.56 5.10 -7.70
CA PHE A 86 -4.98 5.01 -7.37
C PHE A 86 -5.27 5.49 -5.95
N GLU A 87 -4.50 5.01 -4.99
CA GLU A 87 -4.73 5.32 -3.58
C GLU A 87 -4.40 6.79 -3.28
N GLU A 88 -3.29 7.30 -3.79
CA GLU A 88 -2.84 8.68 -3.56
C GLU A 88 -3.73 9.70 -4.27
N THR A 89 -4.35 9.31 -5.37
CA THR A 89 -5.43 10.10 -5.98
C THR A 89 -6.58 10.25 -4.99
N LEU A 90 -7.01 9.15 -4.35
CA LEU A 90 -8.11 9.20 -3.38
C LEU A 90 -7.73 10.01 -2.14
N ALA A 91 -6.52 9.80 -1.61
CA ALA A 91 -6.01 10.52 -0.44
C ALA A 91 -5.94 12.04 -0.70
N GLY A 92 -5.32 12.46 -1.81
CA GLY A 92 -5.21 13.88 -2.16
C GLY A 92 -6.56 14.54 -2.44
N LEU A 93 -7.52 13.83 -3.06
CA LEU A 93 -8.87 14.33 -3.26
C LEU A 93 -9.63 14.53 -1.94
N LEU A 94 -9.62 13.52 -1.05
CA LEU A 94 -10.31 13.61 0.25
C LEU A 94 -9.71 14.70 1.14
N HIS A 95 -8.39 14.86 1.08
CA HIS A 95 -7.68 15.94 1.78
C HIS A 95 -8.18 17.30 1.31
N ALA A 96 -8.13 17.57 0.00
CA ALA A 96 -8.60 18.83 -0.57
C ALA A 96 -10.10 19.09 -0.33
N MET A 97 -10.93 18.04 -0.32
CA MET A 97 -12.35 18.16 0.04
C MET A 97 -12.55 18.58 1.50
N THR A 98 -11.74 18.07 2.42
CA THR A 98 -11.80 18.43 3.85
C THR A 98 -11.50 19.92 4.06
N GLU A 99 -10.64 20.49 3.21
CA GLU A 99 -10.31 21.93 3.21
C GLU A 99 -11.36 22.79 2.47
N GLY A 100 -12.40 22.19 1.87
CA GLY A 100 -13.37 22.92 1.06
C GLY A 100 -12.79 23.47 -0.25
N ALA A 101 -11.73 22.85 -0.78
CA ALA A 101 -11.05 23.33 -1.97
C ALA A 101 -11.89 23.14 -3.26
N GLY A 102 -11.72 24.04 -4.22
CA GLY A 102 -12.35 23.92 -5.55
C GLY A 102 -11.71 22.83 -6.43
N PRO A 103 -12.35 22.43 -7.54
CA PRO A 103 -11.94 21.28 -8.35
C PRO A 103 -10.49 21.31 -8.84
N LEU A 104 -9.99 22.48 -9.24
CA LEU A 104 -8.60 22.63 -9.70
C LEU A 104 -7.59 22.34 -8.58
N ARG A 105 -7.86 22.83 -7.37
CA ARG A 105 -7.01 22.58 -6.20
C ARG A 105 -7.07 21.13 -5.76
N MET A 106 -8.21 20.47 -5.91
CA MET A 106 -8.33 19.02 -5.67
C MET A 106 -7.44 18.20 -6.62
N LEU A 107 -7.43 18.53 -7.92
CA LEU A 107 -6.55 17.87 -8.89
C LEU A 107 -5.08 18.15 -8.60
N GLN A 108 -4.74 19.37 -8.18
CA GLN A 108 -3.39 19.72 -7.76
C GLN A 108 -2.96 18.88 -6.54
N ALA A 109 -3.81 18.78 -5.52
CA ALA A 109 -3.53 17.98 -4.33
C ALA A 109 -3.33 16.50 -4.68
N ALA A 110 -4.20 15.91 -5.50
CA ALA A 110 -4.02 14.54 -5.99
C ALA A 110 -2.66 14.37 -6.71
N GLY A 111 -2.28 15.30 -7.59
CA GLY A 111 -0.99 15.27 -8.28
C GLY A 111 0.21 15.36 -7.32
N GLN A 112 0.13 16.21 -6.29
CA GLN A 112 1.17 16.38 -5.27
C GLN A 112 1.36 15.09 -4.44
N PHE A 113 0.27 14.48 -4.00
CA PHE A 113 0.29 13.22 -3.25
C PHE A 113 0.88 12.09 -4.09
N ILE A 114 0.43 11.94 -5.34
CA ILE A 114 0.98 10.95 -6.29
C ILE A 114 2.48 11.18 -6.48
N ALA A 115 2.91 12.42 -6.75
CA ALA A 115 4.31 12.73 -6.97
C ALA A 115 5.17 12.34 -5.77
N PHE A 116 4.75 12.71 -4.56
CA PHE A 116 5.47 12.37 -3.33
C PHE A 116 5.54 10.86 -3.11
N ASN A 117 4.40 10.17 -3.19
CA ASN A 117 4.31 8.78 -2.79
C ASN A 117 4.82 7.79 -3.85
N LEU A 118 4.84 8.15 -5.14
CA LEU A 118 5.55 7.34 -6.14
C LEU A 118 7.02 7.13 -5.75
N PHE A 119 7.70 8.18 -5.28
CA PHE A 119 9.07 8.06 -4.80
C PHE A 119 9.15 7.29 -3.48
N ALA A 120 8.26 7.55 -2.52
CA ALA A 120 8.27 6.88 -1.21
C ALA A 120 8.08 5.35 -1.33
N PHE A 121 7.18 4.91 -2.21
CA PHE A 121 6.87 3.49 -2.42
C PHE A 121 7.79 2.80 -3.43
N THR A 122 8.66 3.53 -4.13
CA THR A 122 9.58 2.96 -5.13
C THR A 122 10.40 1.82 -4.53
N GLY A 123 11.01 2.01 -3.36
CA GLY A 123 11.89 1.01 -2.78
C GLY A 123 11.19 -0.30 -2.44
N ILE A 124 9.99 -0.24 -1.84
CA ILE A 124 9.22 -1.46 -1.52
C ILE A 124 8.72 -2.16 -2.78
N ILE A 125 8.26 -1.42 -3.81
CA ILE A 125 7.82 -1.99 -5.09
C ILE A 125 8.98 -2.72 -5.77
N LEU A 126 10.14 -2.07 -5.88
CA LEU A 126 11.33 -2.66 -6.51
C LEU A 126 11.88 -3.84 -5.69
N SER A 127 11.87 -3.74 -4.36
CA SER A 127 12.31 -4.82 -3.46
C SER A 127 11.46 -6.08 -3.65
N LEU A 128 10.13 -5.94 -3.66
CA LEU A 128 9.22 -7.06 -3.90
C LEU A 128 9.42 -7.64 -5.30
N ALA A 129 9.54 -6.78 -6.32
CA ALA A 129 9.82 -7.20 -7.69
C ALA A 129 11.20 -7.84 -7.87
N PHE A 130 12.18 -7.53 -7.03
CA PHE A 130 13.49 -8.18 -7.06
C PHE A 130 13.44 -9.57 -6.39
N TRP A 131 12.83 -9.65 -5.21
CA TRP A 131 12.87 -10.84 -4.37
C TRP A 131 11.89 -11.94 -4.80
N HIS A 132 10.79 -11.62 -5.50
CA HIS A 132 9.79 -12.63 -5.91
C HIS A 132 10.37 -13.78 -6.75
N ARG A 133 11.49 -13.54 -7.47
CA ARG A 133 12.15 -14.58 -8.28
C ARG A 133 13.11 -15.47 -7.50
N LYS A 134 13.60 -14.98 -6.35
CA LYS A 134 14.71 -15.60 -5.62
C LYS A 134 14.22 -16.29 -4.36
N LEU A 135 13.37 -15.63 -3.59
CA LEU A 135 12.80 -16.18 -2.38
C LEU A 135 11.53 -16.93 -2.73
N ALA A 136 11.38 -18.12 -2.15
CA ALA A 136 10.09 -18.79 -2.08
C ALA A 136 9.13 -17.78 -1.43
N PHE A 137 8.24 -17.13 -2.19
CA PHE A 137 7.41 -16.01 -1.73
C PHE A 137 5.96 -16.22 -2.18
N GLY A 138 5.05 -16.34 -1.22
CA GLY A 138 3.62 -16.48 -1.46
C GLY A 138 2.86 -15.18 -1.17
N ARG A 139 1.53 -15.23 -1.36
CA ARG A 139 0.65 -14.08 -1.11
C ARG A 139 0.65 -13.62 0.35
N TRP A 140 0.79 -14.55 1.30
CA TRP A 140 0.89 -14.23 2.73
C TRP A 140 2.17 -13.48 3.09
N ASP A 141 3.29 -13.86 2.47
CA ASP A 141 4.54 -13.14 2.69
C ASP A 141 4.45 -11.72 2.14
N LEU A 142 3.75 -11.53 1.01
CA LEU A 142 3.47 -10.20 0.46
C LEU A 142 2.60 -9.37 1.41
N PHE A 143 1.53 -9.96 1.97
CA PHE A 143 0.71 -9.31 2.99
C PHE A 143 1.54 -8.84 4.19
N LEU A 144 2.42 -9.69 4.72
CA LEU A 144 3.27 -9.35 5.86
C LEU A 144 4.34 -8.31 5.50
N ALA A 145 4.95 -8.41 4.32
CA ALA A 145 5.94 -7.44 3.87
C ALA A 145 5.33 -6.06 3.62
N ALA A 146 4.21 -6.02 2.89
CA ALA A 146 3.43 -4.81 2.59
C ALA A 146 2.85 -4.18 3.85
N GLY A 147 2.14 -4.97 4.66
CA GLY A 147 1.51 -4.50 5.89
C GLY A 147 2.55 -4.05 6.91
N GLY A 148 3.64 -4.82 7.09
CA GLY A 148 4.73 -4.43 7.99
C GLY A 148 5.44 -3.15 7.53
N TRP A 149 5.62 -2.97 6.22
CA TRP A 149 6.11 -1.70 5.67
C TRP A 149 5.14 -0.55 5.97
N GLY A 150 3.83 -0.77 5.80
CA GLY A 150 2.79 0.20 6.12
C GLY A 150 2.80 0.65 7.59
N LEU A 151 3.00 -0.29 8.52
CA LEU A 151 3.13 0.04 9.95
C LEU A 151 4.31 0.95 10.25
N PHE A 152 5.40 0.79 9.50
CA PHE A 152 6.57 1.64 9.62
C PHE A 152 6.34 3.01 8.97
N SER A 153 5.80 3.07 7.75
CA SER A 153 5.58 4.33 7.02
C SER A 153 4.55 5.24 7.69
N GLU A 154 3.48 4.68 8.25
CA GLU A 154 2.45 5.43 8.99
C GLU A 154 2.88 5.80 10.41
N GLY A 155 4.11 5.46 10.82
CA GLY A 155 4.59 5.66 12.18
C GLY A 155 3.76 4.93 13.25
N SER A 156 2.97 3.93 12.87
CA SER A 156 2.10 3.18 13.79
C SER A 156 2.89 2.44 14.87
N LEU A 157 4.11 2.02 14.53
CA LEU A 157 5.07 1.46 15.48
C LEU A 157 5.48 2.47 16.55
N PHE A 158 5.61 3.75 16.21
CA PHE A 158 5.89 4.82 17.18
C PHE A 158 4.65 5.17 18.00
N ALA A 159 3.46 5.14 17.39
CA ALA A 159 2.20 5.30 18.11
C ALA A 159 2.00 4.22 19.17
N LEU A 160 2.46 2.98 18.93
CA LEU A 160 2.44 1.91 19.92
C LEU A 160 3.30 2.23 21.16
N LEU A 161 4.42 2.94 20.99
CA LEU A 161 5.29 3.35 22.10
C LEU A 161 4.66 4.48 22.92
N ALA A 162 3.94 5.40 22.27
CA ALA A 162 3.29 6.54 22.93
C ALA A 162 1.94 6.15 23.60
N ASN A 163 1.13 5.35 22.91
CA ASN A 163 -0.15 4.85 23.38
C ASN A 163 -0.36 3.41 22.90
N PRO A 164 -0.01 2.40 23.72
CA PRO A 164 -0.04 1.00 23.32
C PRO A 164 -1.41 0.51 22.87
N VAL A 165 -2.49 1.02 23.46
CA VAL A 165 -3.86 0.61 23.10
C VAL A 165 -4.23 1.15 21.72
N ALA A 166 -4.02 2.44 21.48
CA ALA A 166 -4.29 3.05 20.18
C ALA A 166 -3.40 2.44 19.07
N GLY A 167 -2.11 2.25 19.36
CA GLY A 167 -1.18 1.59 18.44
C GLY A 167 -1.59 0.16 18.11
N ALA A 168 -1.99 -0.64 19.11
CA ALA A 168 -2.44 -2.02 18.88
C ALA A 168 -3.70 -2.09 18.01
N LEU A 169 -4.66 -1.16 18.22
CA LEU A 169 -5.86 -1.05 17.41
C LEU A 169 -5.59 -0.62 15.96
N LEU A 170 -4.48 0.07 15.72
CA LEU A 170 -4.05 0.54 14.39
C LEU A 170 -3.33 -0.52 13.56
N ILE A 171 -2.76 -1.56 14.20
CA ILE A 171 -1.92 -2.53 13.50
C ILE A 171 -2.69 -3.23 12.38
N LEU A 172 -3.81 -3.87 12.70
CA LEU A 172 -4.56 -4.66 11.72
C LEU A 172 -5.20 -3.79 10.63
N PRO A 173 -5.84 -2.65 10.95
CA PRO A 173 -6.34 -1.72 9.93
C PRO A 173 -5.25 -1.26 8.96
N ASN A 174 -4.09 -0.84 9.46
CA ASN A 174 -3.01 -0.33 8.60
C ASN A 174 -2.42 -1.45 7.75
N MET A 175 -2.17 -2.62 8.32
CA MET A 175 -1.74 -3.78 7.54
C MET A 175 -2.77 -4.15 6.45
N ALA A 176 -4.07 -4.09 6.77
CA ALA A 176 -5.13 -4.40 5.83
C ALA A 176 -5.24 -3.36 4.71
N VAL A 177 -5.14 -2.06 5.03
CA VAL A 177 -5.12 -0.99 4.03
C VAL A 177 -3.93 -1.17 3.08
N TYR A 178 -2.72 -1.34 3.60
CA TYR A 178 -1.54 -1.53 2.76
C TYR A 178 -1.60 -2.83 1.95
N ALA A 179 -2.22 -3.88 2.50
CA ALA A 179 -2.49 -5.10 1.75
C ALA A 179 -3.52 -4.91 0.63
N VAL A 180 -4.53 -4.05 0.83
CA VAL A 180 -5.50 -3.67 -0.20
C VAL A 180 -4.85 -2.82 -1.29
N ILE A 181 -4.02 -1.85 -0.90
CA ILE A 181 -3.24 -1.03 -1.83
C ILE A 181 -2.38 -1.94 -2.70
N LEU A 182 -1.58 -2.80 -2.08
CA LEU A 182 -0.67 -3.71 -2.78
C LEU A 182 -1.34 -4.99 -3.27
N TRP A 183 -2.66 -5.11 -3.16
CA TRP A 183 -3.41 -6.29 -3.58
C TRP A 183 -3.24 -6.64 -5.07
N PRO A 184 -3.14 -5.69 -6.03
CA PRO A 184 -2.86 -6.02 -7.43
C PRO A 184 -1.59 -6.86 -7.61
N LEU A 185 -0.58 -6.67 -6.76
CA LEU A 185 0.63 -7.51 -6.75
C LEU A 185 0.31 -8.95 -6.37
N THR A 186 -0.61 -9.19 -5.42
CA THR A 186 -1.01 -10.55 -5.03
C THR A 186 -1.72 -11.31 -6.15
N LEU A 187 -2.40 -10.60 -7.06
CA LEU A 187 -3.11 -11.19 -8.18
C LEU A 187 -2.16 -11.62 -9.29
N ILE A 188 -1.03 -10.93 -9.42
CA ILE A 188 0.04 -11.22 -10.37
C ILE A 188 1.01 -12.25 -9.79
N CYS A 189 1.21 -12.24 -8.47
CA CYS A 189 2.04 -13.25 -7.82
C CYS A 189 1.38 -14.64 -7.90
N PRO A 190 2.16 -15.68 -8.22
CA PRO A 190 1.68 -17.05 -8.16
C PRO A 190 1.18 -17.38 -6.74
N PRO A 191 0.15 -18.23 -6.62
CA PRO A 191 -0.44 -18.56 -5.31
C PRO A 191 0.54 -19.31 -4.41
N GLU A 192 1.45 -20.07 -5.02
CA GLU A 192 2.50 -20.83 -4.34
C GLU A 192 3.85 -20.18 -4.53
N ALA A 193 4.72 -20.37 -3.54
CA ALA A 193 6.07 -19.85 -3.55
C ALA A 193 6.90 -20.50 -4.66
N GLN A 194 7.34 -19.71 -5.65
CA GLN A 194 8.09 -20.20 -6.81
C GLN A 194 9.61 -20.01 -6.72
N GLY A 195 10.11 -19.31 -5.70
CA GLY A 195 11.54 -19.08 -5.55
C GLY A 195 12.31 -20.33 -5.12
N THR A 196 13.57 -20.41 -5.57
CA THR A 196 14.44 -21.56 -5.34
C THR A 196 15.04 -21.56 -3.94
N VAL A 197 15.12 -20.40 -3.28
CA VAL A 197 15.75 -20.26 -1.97
C VAL A 197 14.69 -20.28 -0.88
N GLN A 198 14.66 -21.39 -0.13
CA GLN A 198 13.89 -21.48 1.09
C GLN A 198 14.68 -20.86 2.26
N ARG A 199 14.10 -19.84 2.89
CA ARG A 199 14.62 -19.20 4.10
C ARG A 199 13.49 -19.07 5.11
N PRO A 200 13.80 -19.02 6.42
CA PRO A 200 12.80 -18.71 7.45
C PRO A 200 12.05 -17.42 7.12
N LEU A 201 10.75 -17.37 7.42
CA LEU A 201 9.88 -16.22 7.14
C LEU A 201 10.49 -14.90 7.63
N ALA A 202 10.93 -14.85 8.89
CA ALA A 202 11.53 -13.66 9.47
C ALA A 202 12.71 -13.13 8.64
N LEU A 203 13.61 -14.01 8.20
CA LEU A 203 14.75 -13.62 7.38
C LEU A 203 14.32 -13.12 6.00
N ARG A 204 13.30 -13.73 5.38
CA ARG A 204 12.76 -13.26 4.09
C ARG A 204 12.22 -11.83 4.21
N LEU A 205 11.45 -11.55 5.27
CA LEU A 205 10.90 -10.21 5.53
C LEU A 205 12.00 -9.18 5.80
N VAL A 206 12.98 -9.53 6.64
CA VAL A 206 14.14 -8.65 6.92
C VAL A 206 14.89 -8.29 5.64
N LEU A 207 15.17 -9.28 4.77
CA LEU A 207 15.83 -9.03 3.50
C LEU A 207 15.03 -8.07 2.61
N ILE A 208 13.72 -8.25 2.52
CA ILE A 208 12.84 -7.38 1.74
C ILE A 208 12.81 -5.96 2.29
N TRP A 209 12.73 -5.79 3.60
CA TRP A 209 12.70 -4.46 4.20
C TRP A 209 14.05 -3.76 4.11
N LEU A 210 15.17 -4.48 4.28
CA LEU A 210 16.51 -3.91 4.08
C LEU A 210 16.72 -3.44 2.64
N THR A 211 16.33 -4.25 1.65
CA THR A 211 16.44 -3.84 0.25
C THR A 211 15.42 -2.76 -0.10
N ALA A 212 14.23 -2.77 0.48
CA ALA A 212 13.25 -1.69 0.30
C ALA A 212 13.81 -0.37 0.80
N PHE A 213 14.37 -0.35 2.02
CA PHE A 213 15.02 0.82 2.59
C PHE A 213 16.17 1.32 1.71
N ALA A 214 17.09 0.43 1.33
CA ALA A 214 18.22 0.80 0.47
C ALA A 214 17.78 1.36 -0.89
N LEU A 215 16.76 0.77 -1.52
CA LEU A 215 16.21 1.22 -2.80
C LEU A 215 15.34 2.47 -2.67
N SER A 216 14.82 2.79 -1.48
CA SER A 216 14.12 4.04 -1.20
C SER A 216 15.07 5.23 -0.98
N LEU A 217 16.35 5.02 -0.66
CA LEU A 217 17.28 6.13 -0.41
C LEU A 217 17.41 7.11 -1.59
N PRO A 218 17.65 6.67 -2.86
CA PRO A 218 17.76 7.62 -3.96
C PRO A 218 16.45 8.40 -4.22
N PRO A 219 15.26 7.77 -4.26
CA PRO A 219 13.98 8.49 -4.32
C PRO A 219 13.78 9.50 -3.19
N ILE A 220 14.10 9.14 -1.94
CA ILE A 220 13.97 10.04 -0.80
C ILE A 220 14.87 11.27 -0.97
N VAL A 221 16.15 11.06 -1.32
CA VAL A 221 17.09 12.17 -1.57
C VAL A 221 16.59 13.07 -2.70
N ALA A 222 16.08 12.47 -3.79
CA ALA A 222 15.53 13.22 -4.91
C ALA A 222 14.31 14.05 -4.50
N VAL A 223 13.38 13.48 -3.73
CA VAL A 223 12.20 14.20 -3.20
C VAL A 223 12.59 15.30 -2.24
N SER A 224 13.54 15.05 -1.32
CA SER A 224 14.02 16.06 -0.39
C SER A 224 14.61 17.26 -1.14
N TRP A 225 15.41 17.00 -2.18
CA TRP A 225 15.95 18.06 -3.03
C TRP A 225 14.85 18.79 -3.82
N LEU A 226 13.96 18.04 -4.49
CA LEU A 226 12.86 18.62 -5.28
C LEU A 226 11.89 19.43 -4.42
N ARG A 227 11.62 19.02 -3.17
CA ARG A 227 10.79 19.81 -2.23
C ARG A 227 11.47 21.11 -1.82
N ALA A 228 12.79 21.09 -1.64
CA ALA A 228 13.54 22.28 -1.29
C ALA A 228 13.56 23.32 -2.43
N THR A 229 13.54 22.87 -3.70
CA THR A 229 13.58 23.76 -4.87
C THR A 229 12.20 24.07 -5.46
N HIS A 230 11.23 23.17 -5.31
CA HIS A 230 9.88 23.23 -5.91
C HIS A 230 8.81 22.85 -4.88
N GLY A 231 8.76 23.55 -3.74
CA GLY A 231 7.85 23.24 -2.63
C GLY A 231 6.38 23.10 -3.06
N ASP A 232 5.92 23.92 -4.01
CA ASP A 232 4.53 23.91 -4.51
C ASP A 232 4.15 22.65 -5.31
N TRP A 233 5.11 21.80 -5.67
CA TRP A 233 4.87 20.54 -6.38
C TRP A 233 4.57 19.36 -5.44
N PHE A 234 4.72 19.57 -4.13
CA PHE A 234 4.54 18.54 -3.12
C PHE A 234 3.54 18.96 -2.06
N PRO A 235 3.01 18.02 -1.28
CA PRO A 235 2.15 18.36 -0.16
C PRO A 235 2.89 19.22 0.86
N ALA A 236 2.16 20.13 1.51
CA ALA A 236 2.71 21.03 2.53
C ALA A 236 3.31 20.24 3.71
N CYS A 237 4.34 20.80 4.37
CA CYS A 237 4.99 20.15 5.52
C CYS A 237 4.04 19.88 6.70
N ALA A 238 2.92 20.60 6.78
CA ALA A 238 1.86 20.36 7.77
C ALA A 238 1.18 18.99 7.59
N TYR A 239 1.23 18.42 6.39
CA TYR A 239 0.59 17.15 6.05
C TYR A 239 1.60 16.01 5.95
N ILE A 240 2.78 16.29 5.38
CA ILE A 240 3.85 15.32 5.27
C ILE A 240 5.13 15.99 5.76
N ALA A 241 5.67 15.48 6.86
CA ALA A 241 6.83 16.06 7.52
C ALA A 241 7.97 16.34 6.54
N CYS A 242 8.61 17.47 6.78
CA CYS A 242 9.89 17.88 6.25
C CYS A 242 10.92 17.61 7.36
#